data_AF-A0A968CS26-F1
#
_entry.id   AF-A0A968CS26-F1
#
_cell.length_a   1.000
_cell.length_b   1.000
_cell.length_c   1.000
_cell.angle_alpha   90.00
_cell.angle_beta   90.00
_cell.angle_gamma   90.00
#
_symmetry.space_group_name_H-M   'P 1'
#
loop_
_entity.id
_entity.type
_entity.pdbx_description
1 polymer ?
#
loop_
_entity_poly.entity_id
_entity_poly.type
_entity_poly.pdbx_seq_one_letter_code
_entity_poly.pdbx_strand_id
1 'polypeptide(L)' 'MAVPRRFQRPRRTNKANINQRIRAKEVRLIDSEGEQVGIIPIKEALEAAAEAGL' A
#
# COMPACT_ATOMS: atom_id res chain seq x y z
N MET A 1 -0.21 -41.09 -20.62
CA MET A 1 -0.65 -39.79 -21.18
C MET A 1 -0.15 -38.69 -20.24
N ALA A 2 0.74 -37.81 -20.70
CA ALA A 2 1.38 -36.81 -19.85
C ALA A 2 0.49 -35.57 -19.69
N VAL A 3 0.18 -35.20 -18.44
CA VAL A 3 -0.52 -33.94 -18.12
C VAL A 3 0.46 -32.79 -18.34
N PRO A 4 0.16 -31.77 -19.17
CA PRO A 4 1.08 -30.66 -19.38
C PRO A 4 1.23 -29.89 -18.06
N ARG A 5 2.48 -29.68 -17.63
CA ARG A 5 2.82 -28.85 -16.47
C ARG A 5 2.31 -27.44 -16.73
N ARG A 6 1.20 -27.10 -16.07
CA ARG A 6 0.63 -25.75 -16.00
C ARG A 6 1.79 -24.80 -15.69
N PHE A 7 2.13 -23.90 -16.63
CA PHE A 7 3.02 -22.78 -16.34
C PHE A 7 2.39 -21.97 -15.21
N GLN A 8 2.78 -22.27 -13.97
CA GLN A 8 2.39 -21.48 -12.81
C GLN A 8 3.03 -20.11 -13.04
N ARG A 9 2.22 -19.15 -13.49
CA ARG A 9 2.64 -17.75 -13.53
C ARG A 9 3.25 -17.44 -12.16
N PRO A 10 4.48 -16.89 -12.11
CA PRO A 10 5.10 -16.57 -10.82
C PRO A 10 4.10 -15.70 -10.05
N ARG A 11 3.75 -16.14 -8.83
CA ARG A 11 2.83 -15.40 -7.97
C ARG A 11 3.44 -14.01 -7.81
N ARG A 12 2.86 -12.99 -8.44
CA ARG A 12 3.20 -11.60 -8.13
C ARG A 12 2.99 -11.49 -6.63
N THR A 13 4.08 -11.30 -5.88
CA THR A 13 3.97 -11.04 -4.46
C THR A 13 3.25 -9.70 -4.37
N ASN A 14 1.97 -9.71 -4.03
CA ASN A 14 1.15 -8.51 -3.83
C ASN A 14 1.62 -7.78 -2.56
N LYS A 15 2.88 -7.33 -2.53
CA LYS A 15 3.41 -6.50 -1.46
C LYS A 15 2.83 -5.11 -1.67
N ALA A 16 2.18 -4.57 -0.65
CA ALA A 16 1.74 -3.19 -0.65
C ALA A 16 2.95 -2.26 -0.77
N ASN A 17 2.78 -1.16 -1.50
CA ASN A 17 3.75 -0.08 -1.48
C ASN A 17 3.64 0.64 -0.14
N ILE A 18 4.79 0.94 0.46
CA ILE A 18 4.88 1.63 1.75
C ILE A 18 5.71 2.90 1.60
N ASN A 19 5.36 3.93 2.36
CA ASN A 19 6.09 5.18 2.48
C ASN A 19 6.47 5.77 1.11
N GLN A 20 7.76 5.99 0.87
CA GLN A 20 8.30 6.56 -0.38
C GLN A 20 8.07 5.68 -1.62
N ARG A 21 7.63 4.42 -1.45
CA ARG A 21 7.26 3.54 -2.58
C ARG A 21 5.83 3.76 -3.04
N ILE A 22 5.01 4.48 -2.29
CA ILE A 22 3.64 4.80 -2.67
C ILE A 22 3.66 5.76 -3.85
N ARG A 23 2.91 5.42 -4.91
CA ARG A 23 2.85 6.20 -6.17
C ARG A 23 1.50 6.87 -6.41
N ALA A 24 0.54 6.69 -5.49
CA ALA A 24 -0.76 7.32 -5.59
C ALA A 24 -0.62 8.84 -5.37
N LYS A 25 -1.41 9.65 -6.09
CA LYS A 25 -1.43 11.10 -5.89
C LYS A 25 -2.15 11.46 -4.58
N GLU A 26 -3.24 10.76 -4.31
CA GLU A 26 -4.08 10.90 -3.12
C GLU A 26 -4.26 9.54 -2.46
N VAL A 27 -4.40 9.55 -1.15
CA VAL A 27 -4.56 8.37 -0.31
C VAL A 27 -5.66 8.59 0.72
N ARG A 28 -6.35 7.52 1.08
CA ARG A 28 -7.21 7.50 2.26
C ARG A 28 -6.33 7.29 3.48
N LEU A 29 -6.26 8.30 4.35
CA LEU A 29 -5.54 8.19 5.62
C LEU A 29 -6.46 7.56 6.67
N ILE A 30 -5.94 6.53 7.33
CA ILE A 30 -6.51 5.90 8.51
C ILE A 30 -5.48 6.09 9.61
N ASP A 31 -5.91 6.59 10.77
CA ASP A 31 -5.01 6.79 11.90
C ASP A 31 -4.72 5.47 12.66
N SER A 32 -3.97 5.58 13.77
CA SER A 32 -3.60 4.44 14.61
C SER A 32 -4.78 3.81 15.35
N GLU A 33 -5.85 4.58 15.58
CA GLU A 33 -7.07 4.11 16.24
C GLU A 33 -8.05 3.45 15.25
N GLY A 34 -7.75 3.54 13.95
CA GLY A 34 -8.58 2.98 12.88
C GLY A 34 -9.64 3.96 12.37
N GLU A 35 -9.59 5.23 12.77
CA GLU A 35 -10.50 6.26 12.28
C GLU A 35 -10.07 6.76 10.90
N GLN A 36 -11.05 7.04 10.05
CA GLN A 36 -10.80 7.59 8.74
C GLN A 36 -10.71 9.12 8.82
N VAL A 37 -9.48 9.64 8.74
CA VAL A 37 -9.21 11.08 8.73
C VAL A 37 -9.72 11.74 7.44
N GLY A 38 -9.53 11.09 6.28
CA GLY A 38 -9.97 11.62 4.99
C GLY A 38 -9.20 11.09 3.79
N ILE A 39 -9.48 11.66 2.61
CA ILE A 39 -8.68 11.46 1.38
C ILE A 39 -7.81 12.70 1.20
N ILE A 40 -6.49 12.53 1.29
CA ILE A 40 -5.51 13.62 1.27
C ILE A 40 -4.35 13.29 0.32
N PRO A 41 -3.58 14.29 -0.14
CA PRO A 41 -2.36 14.06 -0.90
C PRO A 41 -1.37 13.15 -0.16
N ILE A 42 -0.62 12.32 -0.91
CA ILE A 42 0.38 11.40 -0.31
C ILE A 42 1.42 12.14 0.54
N LYS A 43 1.76 13.38 0.19
CA LYS A 43 2.73 14.18 0.92
C LYS A 43 2.25 14.47 2.34
N GLU A 44 1.00 14.91 2.49
CA GLU A 44 0.39 15.20 3.79
C GLU A 44 0.25 13.93 4.64
N ALA A 45 -0.08 12.79 4.01
CA ALA A 45 -0.14 11.50 4.72
C ALA A 45 1.22 11.05 5.27
N LEU A 46 2.32 11.31 4.55
CA LEU A 46 3.67 11.00 5.02
C LEU A 46 4.11 11.94 6.15
N GLU A 47 3.72 13.21 6.10
CA GLU A 47 3.97 14.18 7.17
C GLU A 47 3.21 13.79 8.45
N ALA A 48 1.92 13.46 8.34
CA ALA A 48 1.14 12.97 9.48
C ALA A 48 1.71 11.69 10.11
N ALA A 49 2.21 10.75 9.29
CA ALA A 49 2.89 9.55 9.79
C ALA A 49 4.19 9.91 10.56
N ALA A 50 4.99 10.83 10.02
CA ALA A 50 6.24 11.25 10.66
C ALA A 50 5.99 11.97 12.01
N GLU A 51 4.95 12.81 12.09
CA GLU A 51 4.54 13.47 13.35
C GLU A 51 4.06 12.46 14.40
N ALA A 52 3.38 11.39 13.97
CA ALA A 52 2.97 10.29 14.83
C ALA A 52 4.11 9.32 15.20
N GLY A 53 5.29 9.46 14.59
CA GLY A 53 6.43 8.56 14.80
C GLY A 53 6.28 7.18 14.12
N LEU A 54 5.55 7.12 13.00
CA LEU A 54 5.23 5.91 12.23
C LEU A 54 5.95 5.83 10.88
#